data_AF-A0A523V1V5-F1
#
_entry.id   AF-A0A523V1V5-F1
#
_cell.length_a   1.000
_cell.length_b   1.000
_cell.length_c   1.000
_cell.angle_alpha   90.00
_cell.angle_beta   90.00
_cell.angle_gamma   90.00
#
_symmetry.space_group_name_H-M   'P 1'
#
loop_
_entity.id
_entity.type
_entity.pdbx_description
1 polymer ?
#
loop_
_entity_poly.entity_id
_entity_poly.type
_entity_poly.pdbx_seq_one_letter_code
_entity_poly.pdbx_strand_id
1 'polypeptide(L)' 'KGEKVTLLEISVAKEDMGKVIGKGGRIANALRILVGAAAAKLKKRVMVEILEE' A
#
# COMPACT_ATOMS: atom_id res chain seq x y z
N LYS A 1 9.04 23.77 4.49
CA LYS A 1 8.09 23.14 3.55
C LYS A 1 7.97 21.67 3.93
N GLY A 2 6.87 21.25 4.54
CA GLY A 2 6.69 19.85 4.95
C GLY A 2 6.74 18.91 3.74
N GLU A 3 7.35 17.74 3.92
CA GLU A 3 7.36 16.71 2.88
C GLU A 3 5.92 16.27 2.60
N LYS A 4 5.44 16.44 1.37
CA LYS A 4 4.13 15.94 0.95
C LYS A 4 4.21 14.42 0.81
N VAL A 5 3.56 13.71 1.73
CA VAL A 5 3.32 12.27 1.63
C VAL A 5 2.02 12.08 0.86
N THR A 6 2.05 11.21 -0.16
CA THR A 6 0.84 10.78 -0.88
C THR A 6 0.32 9.52 -0.19
N LEU A 7 -0.91 9.58 0.33
CA LEU A 7 -1.60 8.41 0.84
C LEU A 7 -2.32 7.72 -0.33
N LEU A 8 -2.10 6.42 -0.47
CA LEU A 8 -2.82 5.56 -1.41
C LEU A 8 -3.63 4.56 -0.61
N GLU A 9 -4.94 4.67 -0.71
CA GLU A 9 -5.89 3.77 -0.07
C GLU A 9 -6.34 2.72 -1.08
N ILE A 10 -6.41 1.48 -0.64
CA ILE A 10 -6.92 0.36 -1.42
C ILE A 10 -8.14 -0.16 -0.67
N SER A 11 -9.33 0.15 -1.17
CA SER A 11 -10.57 -0.45 -0.71
C SER A 11 -10.65 -1.89 -1.20
N VAL A 12 -10.91 -2.81 -0.28
CA VAL A 12 -11.05 -4.23 -0.55
C VAL A 12 -12.32 -4.71 0.11
N ALA A 13 -13.09 -5.52 -0.60
CA ALA A 13 -14.25 -6.17 -0.02
C ALA A 13 -13.83 -7.02 1.19
N LYS A 14 -14.64 -7.01 2.26
CA LYS A 14 -14.38 -7.81 3.48
C LYS A 14 -14.01 -9.27 3.21
N GLU A 15 -14.65 -9.91 2.24
CA GLU A 15 -14.43 -11.32 1.88
C GLU A 15 -13.04 -11.59 1.25
N ASP A 16 -12.40 -10.56 0.70
CA ASP A 16 -11.11 -10.67 0.02
C ASP A 16 -9.93 -10.18 0.86
N MET A 17 -10.19 -9.55 2.02
CA MET A 17 -9.13 -9.02 2.89
C MET A 17 -8.07 -10.07 3.25
N GLY A 18 -8.48 -11.29 3.60
CA GLY A 18 -7.53 -12.37 3.91
C GLY A 18 -6.63 -12.73 2.72
N LYS A 19 -7.16 -12.68 1.49
CA LYS A 19 -6.42 -12.97 0.26
C LYS A 19 -5.44 -11.83 -0.05
N VAL A 20 -5.86 -10.58 0.11
CA VAL A 20 -5.05 -9.38 -0.19
C VAL A 20 -3.92 -9.19 0.83
N ILE A 21 -4.18 -9.41 2.12
CA ILE A 21 -3.14 -9.35 3.15
C ILE A 21 -2.16 -10.51 2.94
N GLY A 22 -2.68 -11.72 2.71
CA GLY A 22 -1.90 -12.94 2.62
C GLY A 22 -1.32 -13.37 3.97
N LYS A 23 -0.88 -14.63 4.07
CA LYS A 23 -0.32 -15.18 5.31
C LYS A 23 0.84 -14.32 5.83
N GLY A 24 0.68 -13.75 7.02
CA GLY A 24 1.68 -12.87 7.65
C GLY A 24 1.89 -11.52 6.95
N GLY A 25 0.92 -11.08 6.14
CA GLY A 25 1.03 -9.81 5.40
C GLY A 25 1.94 -9.89 4.16
N ARG A 26 2.34 -11.09 3.71
CA ARG A 26 3.31 -11.25 2.60
C ARG A 26 2.88 -10.54 1.31
N ILE A 27 1.61 -10.61 0.95
CA ILE A 27 1.11 -10.00 -0.30
C ILE A 27 1.03 -8.48 -0.14
N ALA A 28 0.44 -8.01 0.96
CA ALA A 28 0.40 -6.58 1.28
C ALA A 28 1.80 -5.94 1.34
N ASN A 29 2.78 -6.63 1.91
CA ASN A 29 4.17 -6.14 1.99
C ASN A 29 4.85 -6.10 0.63
N ALA A 30 4.64 -7.11 -0.22
CA ALA A 30 5.14 -7.08 -1.60
C ALA A 30 4.58 -5.87 -2.35
N LEU A 31 3.29 -5.58 -2.19
CA LEU A 31 2.63 -4.43 -2.80
C LEU A 31 3.25 -3.10 -2.32
N ARG A 32 3.48 -2.96 -1.00
CA ARG A 32 4.14 -1.78 -0.42
C ARG A 32 5.55 -1.58 -0.95
N ILE A 33 6.34 -2.65 -1.11
CA ILE A 33 7.69 -2.58 -1.66
C ILE A 33 7.66 -2.08 -3.11
N LEU A 34 6.76 -2.63 -3.93
CA LEU A 34 6.62 -2.22 -5.33
C LEU A 34 6.23 -0.75 -5.46
N VAL A 35 5.24 -0.31 -4.69
CA VAL A 35 4.82 1.10 -4.67
C VAL A 35 5.95 2.00 -4.16
N GLY A 36 6.66 1.60 -3.12
CA GLY A 36 7.82 2.32 -2.60
C GLY A 36 8.93 2.48 -3.63
N ALA A 37 9.26 1.43 -4.39
CA ALA A 37 10.25 1.48 -5.46
C ALA A 37 9.83 2.42 -6.60
N ALA A 38 8.55 2.39 -7.01
CA ALA A 38 8.01 3.30 -8.00
C ALA A 38 8.03 4.76 -7.51
N ALA A 39 7.64 4.99 -6.25
CA ALA A 39 7.64 6.30 -5.62
C ALA A 39 9.05 6.90 -5.49
N ALA A 40 10.04 6.07 -5.16
CA ALA A 40 11.44 6.47 -5.09
C ALA A 40 11.94 7.01 -6.44
N LYS A 41 11.59 6.34 -7.55
CA LYS A 41 11.91 6.81 -8.91
C LYS A 41 11.29 8.18 -9.21
N LEU A 42 10.11 8.46 -8.65
CA LEU A 42 9.40 9.74 -8.80
C LEU A 42 9.82 10.80 -7.77
N LYS A 43 10.76 10.50 -6.87
CA LYS A 43 11.15 11.34 -5.72
C LYS A 43 9.93 11.77 -4.87
N LYS A 44 8.94 10.89 -4.75
CA LYS A 44 7.74 11.09 -3.93
C LYS A 44 7.78 10.17 -2.72
N ARG A 45 7.26 10.64 -1.59
CA ARG A 45 6.92 9.76 -0.46
C ARG A 45 5.49 9.28 -0.62
N VAL A 46 5.31 7.98 -0.59
CA VAL A 46 4.01 7.33 -0.74
C VAL A 46 3.81 6.34 0.39
N MET A 47 2.61 6.33 0.98
CA MET A 47 2.18 5.35 1.98
C MET A 47 0.97 4.60 1.42
N VAL A 48 0.92 3.28 1.62
CA VAL A 48 -0.18 2.43 1.15
C VAL A 48 -0.93 1.89 2.34
N GLU A 49 -2.22 2.21 2.40
CA GLU A 49 -3.19 1.68 3.35
C GLU A 49 -4.19 0.78 2.63
N ILE A 50 -4.51 -0.34 3.26
CA ILE A 50 -5.48 -1.32 2.76
C ILE A 50 -6.63 -1.28 3.74
N LEU A 51 -7.80 -0.90 3.23
CA LEU A 51 -9.02 -0.68 4.00
C LEU A 51 -10.06 -1.71 3.60
N GLU A 52 -10.85 -2.15 4.56
CA GLU A 52 -12.03 -2.98 4.30
C GLU A 52 -13.24 -2.09 4.02
N GLU A 53 -13.96 -2.36 2.93
CA GLU A 53 -15.23 -1.71 2.56
C GLU A 53 -16.35 -2.74 2.39
#